data_AF-A0A970EH19-F1
#
_entry.id   AF-A0A970EH19-F1
#
_cell.length_a   1.000
_cell.length_b   1.000
_cell.length_c   1.000
_cell.angle_alpha   90.00
_cell.angle_beta   90.00
_cell.angle_gamma   90.00
#
_symmetry.space_group_name_H-M   'P 1'
#
loop_
_entity.id
_entity.type
_entity.pdbx_description
1 polymer ?
#
loop_
_entity_poly.entity_id
_entity_poly.type
_entity_poly.pdbx_seq_one_letter_code
_entity_poly.pdbx_strand_id
1 'polypeptide(L)'
;MGPVHLFLKIPNENLNLHEGQKIDTILEHKRVFEEKNRLIWGQASNRKTNLLSLENQERFCDQIKEGIPTYAFFLAGRGDEKELYAGKMTNIYKKGSIGKNSEEINYIPPYQSGKIGTEDDNFSFFVDLESFEKIDICNLN
;
A
#
# COMPACT_ATOMS: atom_id res chain seq x y z
N MET A 1 13.31 -10.26 19.54
CA MET A 1 12.76 -10.67 18.22
C MET A 1 13.40 -9.79 17.16
N GLY A 2 13.69 -10.33 15.97
CA GLY A 2 14.25 -9.53 14.87
C GLY A 2 13.24 -8.56 14.26
N PRO A 3 13.70 -7.62 13.41
CA PRO A 3 12.82 -6.74 12.66
C PRO A 3 11.85 -7.54 11.78
N VAL A 4 10.61 -7.07 11.67
CA VAL A 4 9.65 -7.58 10.68
C VAL A 4 9.46 -6.61 9.53
N HIS A 5 9.09 -7.19 8.40
CA HIS A 5 8.75 -6.49 7.18
C HIS A 5 7.37 -6.92 6.72
N LEU A 6 6.66 -6.04 6.04
CA LEU A 6 5.34 -6.32 5.51
C LEU A 6 5.46 -6.98 4.14
N PHE A 7 4.71 -8.06 3.93
CA PHE A 7 4.63 -8.72 2.62
C PHE A 7 3.17 -8.82 2.18
N LEU A 8 2.85 -8.22 1.05
CA LEU A 8 1.50 -8.18 0.48
C LEU A 8 1.48 -8.84 -0.89
N LYS A 9 0.50 -9.71 -1.09
CA LYS A 9 0.15 -10.24 -2.42
C LYS A 9 -1.00 -9.42 -2.96
N ILE A 10 -0.75 -8.74 -4.08
CA ILE A 10 -1.74 -7.90 -4.73
C ILE A 10 -2.09 -8.57 -6.05
N PRO A 11 -3.35 -8.97 -6.26
CA PRO A 11 -3.74 -9.40 -7.58
C PRO A 11 -3.62 -8.17 -8.50
N ASN A 12 -2.83 -8.26 -9.57
CA ASN A 12 -2.76 -7.19 -10.58
C ASN A 12 -4.08 -7.24 -11.35
N GLU A 13 -5.11 -6.61 -10.77
CA GLU A 13 -6.43 -6.54 -11.37
C GLU A 13 -6.49 -5.25 -12.15
N ASN A 14 -6.72 -5.37 -13.46
CA ASN A 14 -7.24 -4.28 -14.25
C ASN A 14 -8.60 -3.92 -13.66
N LEU A 15 -8.64 -2.88 -12.82
CA LEU A 15 -9.90 -2.41 -12.27
C LEU A 15 -10.70 -1.80 -13.42
N ASN A 16 -11.85 -2.39 -13.73
CA ASN A 16 -12.82 -1.76 -14.60
C ASN A 16 -13.46 -0.62 -13.81
N LEU A 17 -13.12 0.62 -14.14
CA LEU A 17 -13.91 1.75 -13.68
C LEU A 17 -15.25 1.78 -14.42
N HIS A 18 -16.21 2.51 -13.85
CA HIS A 18 -17.41 2.94 -14.59
C HIS A 18 -16.92 3.62 -15.88
N GLU A 19 -17.41 3.16 -17.04
CA GLU A 19 -16.97 3.47 -18.42
C GLU A 19 -16.00 2.48 -19.09
N GLY A 20 -15.69 1.33 -18.48
CA GLY A 20 -14.96 0.25 -19.18
C GLY A 20 -13.47 0.52 -19.38
N GLN A 21 -12.93 1.58 -18.77
CA GLN A 21 -11.50 1.83 -18.68
C GLN A 21 -10.87 0.86 -17.69
N LYS A 22 -9.80 0.19 -18.14
CA LYS A 22 -8.94 -0.63 -17.30
C LYS A 22 -7.85 0.26 -16.69
N ILE A 23 -7.79 0.33 -15.36
CA ILE A 23 -6.67 0.97 -14.67
C ILE A 23 -5.61 -0.08 -14.36
N ASP A 24 -4.38 0.19 -14.80
CA ASP A 24 -3.19 -0.46 -14.26
C ASP A 24 -2.88 0.15 -12.89
N THR A 25 -3.24 -0.58 -11.84
CA THR A 25 -3.09 -0.09 -10.48
C THR A 25 -1.62 0.18 -10.12
N ILE A 26 -0.68 -0.61 -10.61
CA ILE A 26 0.75 -0.42 -10.31
C ILE A 26 1.27 0.85 -10.97
N LEU A 27 0.85 1.13 -12.21
CA LEU A 27 1.21 2.36 -12.91
C LEU A 27 0.74 3.61 -12.14
N GLU A 28 -0.47 3.59 -11.58
CA GLU A 28 -0.98 4.72 -10.78
C GLU A 28 -0.16 4.95 -9.51
N HIS A 29 0.23 3.88 -8.80
CA HIS A 29 1.09 4.01 -7.63
C HIS A 29 2.48 4.55 -7.99
N LYS A 30 3.09 4.07 -9.10
CA LYS A 30 4.35 4.61 -9.60
C LYS A 30 4.23 6.10 -9.91
N ARG A 31 3.18 6.49 -10.63
CA ARG A 31 2.93 7.88 -10.99
C ARG A 31 2.83 8.78 -9.77
N VAL A 32 2.05 8.38 -8.76
CA VAL A 32 1.96 9.14 -7.49
C VAL A 32 3.34 9.28 -6.84
N PHE A 33 4.10 8.19 -6.77
CA PHE A 33 5.44 8.23 -6.18
C PHE A 33 6.40 9.14 -6.96
N GLU A 34 6.42 9.07 -8.29
CA GLU A 34 7.26 9.90 -9.16
C GLU A 34 6.90 11.39 -9.06
N GLU A 35 5.61 11.73 -8.99
CA GLU A 35 5.14 13.12 -8.91
C GLU A 35 5.30 13.72 -7.51
N LYS A 36 5.20 12.91 -6.45
CA LYS A 36 5.11 13.39 -5.06
C LYS A 36 6.30 13.00 -4.18
N ASN A 37 7.18 12.12 -4.66
CA ASN A 37 8.29 11.52 -3.91
C ASN A 37 7.86 10.88 -2.57
N ARG A 38 6.62 10.37 -2.53
CA ARG A 38 5.98 9.68 -1.40
C ARG A 38 4.76 8.94 -1.91
N LEU A 39 4.48 7.77 -1.35
CA LEU A 39 3.34 6.95 -1.72
C LEU A 39 2.66 6.37 -0.48
N ILE A 40 1.34 6.54 -0.40
CA ILE A 40 0.50 5.86 0.59
C ILE A 40 -0.33 4.78 -0.13
N TRP A 41 0.02 3.52 0.14
CA TRP A 41 -0.61 2.34 -0.47
C TRP A 41 -1.72 1.79 0.43
N GLY A 42 -2.96 1.71 -0.07
CA GLY A 42 -4.10 1.14 0.65
C GLY A 42 -4.39 -0.33 0.33
N GLN A 43 -4.71 -1.12 1.36
CA GLN A 43 -5.24 -2.49 1.20
C GLN A 43 -6.74 -2.54 1.53
N ALA A 44 -7.58 -2.61 0.50
CA ALA A 44 -9.03 -2.74 0.62
C ALA A 44 -9.44 -4.12 1.16
N SER A 45 -10.49 -4.14 1.98
CA SER A 45 -11.11 -5.33 2.54
C SER A 45 -12.58 -5.08 2.85
N ASN A 46 -13.45 -5.93 2.32
CA ASN A 46 -14.87 -5.93 2.71
C ASN A 46 -15.10 -6.66 4.05
N ARG A 47 -14.04 -7.20 4.66
CA ARG A 47 -14.14 -7.87 5.97
C ARG A 47 -14.23 -6.82 7.07
N LYS A 48 -15.09 -7.06 8.07
CA LYS A 48 -15.18 -6.24 9.28
C LYS A 48 -13.89 -6.28 10.13
N THR A 49 -13.05 -7.29 9.91
CA THR A 49 -11.77 -7.47 10.60
C THR A 49 -10.61 -6.93 9.77
N ASN A 50 -9.66 -6.28 10.45
CA ASN A 50 -8.41 -5.82 9.81
C ASN A 50 -7.65 -7.02 9.24
N LEU A 51 -7.13 -6.88 8.01
CA LEU A 51 -6.30 -7.90 7.37
C LEU A 51 -4.96 -8.09 8.07
N LEU A 52 -4.50 -7.06 8.79
CA LEU A 52 -3.34 -7.09 9.66
C LEU A 52 -3.81 -6.92 11.11
N SER A 53 -3.36 -7.78 12.03
CA SER A 53 -3.71 -7.66 13.46
C SER A 53 -3.26 -6.31 14.02
N LEU A 54 -4.00 -5.80 15.02
CA LEU A 54 -3.61 -4.55 15.70
C LEU A 54 -2.21 -4.65 16.32
N GLU A 55 -1.88 -5.81 16.90
CA GLU A 55 -0.55 -6.11 17.44
C GLU A 55 0.55 -5.96 16.38
N ASN A 56 0.35 -6.49 15.16
CA ASN A 56 1.35 -6.33 14.10
C ASN A 56 1.43 -4.89 13.59
N GLN A 57 0.31 -4.17 13.53
CA GLN A 57 0.31 -2.74 13.18
C GLN A 57 1.11 -1.92 14.20
N GLU A 58 0.90 -2.18 15.50
CA GLU A 58 1.65 -1.53 16.58
C GLU A 58 3.13 -1.88 16.52
N ARG A 59 3.46 -3.15 16.27
CA ARG A 59 4.85 -3.58 16.08
C ARG A 59 5.55 -2.84 14.93
N PHE A 60 4.87 -2.62 13.81
CA PHE A 60 5.43 -1.81 12.71
C PHE A 60 5.62 -0.35 13.13
N CYS A 61 4.63 0.26 13.79
CA CYS A 61 4.75 1.63 14.30
C CYS A 61 5.94 1.78 15.24
N ASP A 62 6.15 0.82 16.15
CA ASP A 62 7.22 0.88 17.14
C ASP A 62 8.59 0.71 16.47
N GLN A 63 8.74 -0.26 15.54
CA GLN A 63 9.98 -0.40 14.75
C GLN A 63 10.34 0.90 14.00
N ILE A 64 9.36 1.52 13.35
CA ILE A 64 9.57 2.76 12.59
C ILE A 64 9.98 3.91 13.53
N LYS A 65 9.31 4.06 14.68
CA LYS A 65 9.64 5.07 15.69
C LYS A 65 11.05 4.89 16.27
N GLU A 66 11.48 3.64 16.44
CA GLU A 66 12.83 3.30 16.90
C GLU A 66 13.90 3.47 15.80
N GLY A 67 13.52 3.88 14.59
CA GLY A 67 14.43 4.06 13.46
C GLY A 67 14.92 2.74 12.84
N ILE A 68 14.27 1.62 13.16
CA ILE A 68 14.60 0.31 12.60
C ILE A 68 14.09 0.26 11.15
N PRO A 69 14.97 -0.01 10.15
CA PRO A 69 14.57 -0.12 8.75
C PRO A 69 13.43 -1.14 8.59
N THR A 70 12.29 -0.66 8.10
CA THR A 70 11.08 -1.45 7.95
C THR A 70 10.62 -1.29 6.51
N TYR A 71 10.38 -2.40 5.82
CA TYR A 71 10.05 -2.42 4.40
C TYR A 71 8.70 -3.08 4.15
N ALA A 72 8.01 -2.62 3.11
CA ALA A 72 6.85 -3.29 2.55
C ALA A 72 7.23 -3.87 1.18
N PHE A 73 6.89 -5.13 0.98
CA PHE A 73 7.08 -5.88 -0.25
C PHE A 73 5.71 -6.16 -0.88
N PHE A 74 5.59 -5.84 -2.16
CA PHE A 74 4.35 -5.92 -2.92
C PHE A 74 4.55 -6.87 -4.08
N LEU A 75 4.02 -8.08 -3.98
CA LEU A 75 4.01 -9.06 -5.06
C LEU A 75 2.74 -8.84 -5.89
N ALA A 76 2.88 -8.13 -7.00
CA ALA A 76 1.81 -7.84 -7.95
C ALA A 76 1.74 -8.93 -9.03
N GLY A 77 0.52 -9.32 -9.44
CA GLY A 77 0.31 -10.21 -10.59
C GLY A 77 -0.17 -11.63 -10.25
N ARG A 78 -0.35 -12.47 -11.27
CA ARG A 78 -0.77 -13.87 -11.17
C ARG A 78 0.07 -14.74 -12.11
N GLY A 79 0.27 -16.01 -11.75
CA GLY A 79 1.05 -16.95 -12.57
C GLY A 79 2.51 -16.53 -12.71
N ASP A 80 2.99 -16.49 -13.95
CA ASP A 80 4.37 -16.15 -14.33
C ASP A 80 4.60 -14.64 -14.54
N GLU A 81 3.54 -13.84 -14.60
CA GLU A 81 3.60 -12.37 -14.76
C GLU A 81 3.65 -11.65 -13.41
N LYS A 82 4.50 -12.15 -12.49
CA LYS A 82 4.65 -11.55 -11.17
C LYS A 82 5.74 -10.51 -11.16
N GLU A 83 5.43 -9.36 -10.58
CA GLU A 83 6.38 -8.31 -10.31
C GLU A 83 6.49 -8.10 -8.81
N LEU A 84 7.71 -7.93 -8.32
CA LEU A 84 7.97 -7.59 -6.93
C LEU A 84 8.35 -6.11 -6.86
N TYR A 85 7.70 -5.38 -5.96
CA TYR A 85 8.06 -4.03 -5.60
C TYR A 85 8.41 -3.97 -4.12
N ALA A 86 9.28 -3.05 -3.74
CA ALA A 86 9.58 -2.77 -2.35
C ALA A 86 9.62 -1.28 -2.07
N GLY A 87 9.26 -0.92 -0.85
CA GLY A 87 9.36 0.44 -0.35
C GLY A 87 9.73 0.48 1.12
N LYS A 88 10.54 1.46 1.52
CA LYS A 88 10.83 1.71 2.93
C LYS A 88 9.63 2.40 3.57
N MET A 89 9.13 1.81 4.65
CA MET A 89 7.97 2.28 5.37
C MET A 89 8.35 3.43 6.31
N THR A 90 7.58 4.51 6.24
CA THR A 90 7.67 5.65 7.16
C THR A 90 6.49 5.70 8.12
N ASN A 91 5.40 5.00 7.82
CA ASN A 91 4.24 4.89 8.69
C ASN A 91 3.31 3.74 8.26
N ILE A 92 2.39 3.35 9.15
CA ILE A 92 1.23 2.53 8.83
C ILE A 92 -0.03 3.16 9.44
N TYR A 93 -1.02 3.42 8.61
CA TYR A 93 -2.29 4.03 8.99
C TYR A 93 -3.34 2.96 9.22
N LYS A 94 -3.99 2.98 10.39
CA LYS A 94 -5.11 2.09 10.71
C LYS A 94 -6.36 2.50 9.90
N LYS A 95 -7.31 1.59 9.71
CA LYS A 95 -8.62 1.92 9.11
C LYS A 95 -9.24 3.16 9.77
N GLY A 96 -9.69 4.11 8.93
CA GLY A 96 -10.34 5.35 9.38
C GLY A 96 -9.42 6.40 10.01
N SER A 97 -8.10 6.18 10.05
CA SER A 97 -7.14 7.17 10.59
C SER A 97 -6.78 8.28 9.61
N ILE A 98 -6.92 8.05 8.30
CA ILE A 98 -6.78 9.07 7.27
C ILE A 98 -8.13 9.76 7.09
N GLY A 99 -8.20 11.05 7.39
CA GLY A 99 -9.43 11.84 7.25
C GLY A 99 -9.63 12.35 5.82
N LYS A 100 -10.89 12.55 5.40
CA LYS A 100 -11.28 13.01 4.06
C LYS A 100 -10.61 14.31 3.57
N ASN A 101 -10.15 15.16 4.50
CA ASN A 101 -9.51 16.44 4.18
C ASN A 101 -8.03 16.48 4.63
N SER A 102 -7.43 15.32 4.89
CA SER A 102 -6.04 15.22 5.32
C SER A 102 -5.07 15.37 4.15
N GLU A 103 -3.85 15.85 4.42
CA GLU A 103 -2.83 16.01 3.38
C GLU A 103 -2.37 14.66 2.81
N GLU A 104 -2.45 13.60 3.61
CA GLU A 104 -2.14 12.22 3.26
C GLU A 104 -2.86 11.75 1.98
N ILE A 105 -4.08 12.21 1.77
CA ILE A 105 -4.89 11.85 0.60
C ILE A 105 -4.19 12.19 -0.72
N ASN A 106 -3.34 13.22 -0.74
CA ASN A 106 -2.60 13.62 -1.94
C ASN A 106 -1.52 12.61 -2.36
N TYR A 107 -1.16 11.68 -1.48
CA TYR A 107 -0.18 10.62 -1.72
C TYR A 107 -0.83 9.26 -1.95
N ILE A 108 -2.16 9.20 -2.06
CA ILE A 108 -2.94 7.99 -2.31
C ILE A 108 -3.40 8.00 -3.77
N PRO A 109 -3.30 6.89 -4.52
CA PRO A 109 -3.80 6.83 -5.89
C PRO A 109 -5.25 7.33 -6.02
N PRO A 110 -5.57 8.13 -7.05
CA PRO A 110 -6.89 8.76 -7.20
C PRO A 110 -8.07 7.78 -7.14
N TYR A 111 -7.90 6.57 -7.67
CA TYR A 111 -8.94 5.53 -7.67
C TYR A 111 -9.23 4.96 -6.27
N GLN A 112 -8.36 5.18 -5.30
CA GLN A 112 -8.53 4.81 -3.89
C GLN A 112 -8.95 6.02 -3.04
N SER A 113 -8.34 7.17 -3.28
CA SER A 113 -8.45 8.34 -2.40
C SER A 113 -9.87 8.90 -2.29
N GLY A 114 -10.68 8.81 -3.36
CA GLY A 114 -12.06 9.28 -3.38
C GLY A 114 -13.02 8.55 -2.41
N LYS A 115 -12.64 7.38 -1.89
CA LYS A 115 -13.46 6.61 -0.95
C LYS A 115 -13.13 6.91 0.52
N ILE A 116 -12.04 7.62 0.79
CA ILE A 116 -11.53 7.83 2.14
C ILE A 116 -12.47 8.73 2.95
N GLY A 117 -12.78 8.29 4.17
CA GLY A 117 -13.68 9.01 5.06
C GLY A 117 -15.14 9.06 4.58
N THR A 118 -15.51 8.21 3.63
CA THR A 118 -16.90 7.99 3.20
C THR A 118 -17.44 6.67 3.77
N GLU A 119 -18.74 6.41 3.64
CA GLU A 119 -19.32 5.11 4.02
C GLU A 119 -18.74 3.95 3.19
N ASP A 120 -18.21 4.24 1.99
CA ASP A 120 -17.57 3.30 1.10
C ASP A 120 -16.08 3.07 1.42
N ASP A 121 -15.56 3.65 2.52
CA ASP A 121 -14.20 3.41 2.99
C ASP A 121 -14.04 1.97 3.51
N ASN A 122 -13.56 1.11 2.62
CA ASN A 122 -13.28 -0.28 2.90
C ASN A 122 -11.78 -0.56 3.07
N PHE A 123 -10.93 0.45 3.25
CA PHE A 123 -9.50 0.22 3.44
C PHE A 123 -9.20 -0.28 4.86
N SER A 124 -8.50 -1.41 4.95
CA SER A 124 -8.17 -2.03 6.24
C SER A 124 -6.96 -1.38 6.91
N PHE A 125 -6.00 -0.93 6.11
CA PHE A 125 -4.85 -0.13 6.51
C PHE A 125 -4.26 0.53 5.27
N PHE A 126 -3.44 1.56 5.50
CA PHE A 126 -2.55 2.13 4.49
C PHE A 126 -1.10 2.06 4.97
N VAL A 127 -0.17 1.95 4.04
CA VAL A 127 1.26 1.97 4.31
C VAL A 127 1.86 3.19 3.65
N ASP A 128 2.65 3.95 4.38
CA ASP A 128 3.35 5.13 3.88
C ASP A 128 4.78 4.77 3.50
N LEU A 129 5.20 5.18 2.31
CA LEU A 129 6.45 4.78 1.69
C LEU A 129 7.24 6.01 1.25
N GLU A 130 8.51 6.07 1.65
CA GLU A 130 9.49 7.05 1.15
C GLU A 130 10.29 6.56 -0.06
N SER A 131 10.21 5.27 -0.37
CA SER A 131 10.75 4.68 -1.59
C SER A 131 9.76 3.70 -2.21
N PHE A 132 9.81 3.54 -3.53
CA PHE A 132 9.01 2.55 -4.23
C PHE A 132 9.74 2.08 -5.49
N GLU A 133 10.33 0.89 -5.42
CA GLU A 133 11.22 0.37 -6.45
C GLU A 133 10.79 -1.03 -6.91
N LYS A 134 10.96 -1.31 -8.20
CA LYS A 134 10.80 -2.67 -8.74
C LYS A 134 12.04 -3.48 -8.40
N ILE A 135 11.85 -4.64 -7.78
CA ILE A 135 12.90 -5.62 -7.55
C ILE A 135 12.94 -6.59 -8.72
N ASP A 136 14.11 -6.70 -9.35
CA ASP A 136 14.36 -7.74 -10.34
C ASP A 136 14.57 -9.10 -9.64
N ILE A 137 13.54 -9.93 -9.71
CA ILE A 137 13.54 -11.27 -9.12
C ILE A 137 14.24 -12.31 -10.00
N CYS A 138 14.59 -11.98 -11.25
CA CYS A 138 15.28 -12.90 -12.16
C CYS A 138 16.73 -13.17 -11.73
N ASN A 139 17.27 -12.40 -10.78
CA ASN A 139 18.63 -12.54 -10.25
C ASN A 139 18.69 -13.09 -8.81
N LEU A 140 17.54 -13.46 -8.22
CA LEU A 140 17.50 -14.12 -6.91
C LEU A 140 17.68 -15.62 -7.10
N ASN A 141 18.93 -16.04 -7.25
CA ASN A 141 19.34 -17.46 -7.20
C ASN A 141 19.20 -18.04 -5.79
#